data_AF-A0A329VXF7-F1
#
_entry.id   AF-A0A329VXF7-F1
#
_cell.length_a   1.000
_cell.length_b   1.000
_cell.length_c   1.000
_cell.angle_alpha   90.00
_cell.angle_beta   90.00
_cell.angle_gamma   90.00
#
_symmetry.space_group_name_H-M   'P 1'
#
loop_
_entity.id
_entity.type
_entity.pdbx_description
1 polymer ?
#
loop_
_entity_poly.entity_id
_entity_poly.type
_entity_poly.pdbx_seq_one_letter_code
_entity_poly.pdbx_strand_id
1 'polypeptide(L)'
;MKLQSELLEQQNEIVNQQERIRRLSELDNQHTKELANAKSEIDALRDDVAAGRRRLLVKATCPVSETASSTGLDGSRPARLEKDAEQDYLRLLGELETLEAQFLGLRDYMKTECRGNDGNK
;
A
#
# COMPACT_ATOMS: atom_id res chain seq x y z
N MET A 1 -7.80 -51.78 15.74
CA MET A 1 -8.72 -50.71 15.29
C MET A 1 -8.37 -49.36 15.91
N LYS A 2 -8.14 -49.23 17.23
CA LYS A 2 -7.80 -47.95 17.88
C LYS A 2 -6.56 -47.21 17.32
N LEU A 3 -5.48 -47.95 17.06
CA LEU A 3 -4.25 -47.38 16.48
C LEU A 3 -4.45 -46.84 15.05
N GLN A 4 -5.31 -47.50 14.26
CA GLN A 4 -5.60 -47.08 12.88
C GLN A 4 -6.45 -45.81 12.84
N SER A 5 -7.41 -45.67 13.77
CA SER A 5 -8.20 -44.43 13.87
C SER A 5 -7.37 -43.25 14.34
N GLU A 6 -6.49 -43.44 15.34
CA GLU A 6 -5.58 -42.38 15.82
C GLU A 6 -4.62 -41.92 14.72
N LEU A 7 -4.06 -42.85 13.95
CA LEU A 7 -3.18 -42.52 12.82
C LEU A 7 -3.91 -41.73 11.72
N LEU A 8 -5.16 -42.11 11.42
CA LEU A 8 -5.97 -41.41 10.42
C LEU A 8 -6.32 -39.99 10.87
N GLU A 9 -6.62 -39.80 12.15
CA GLU A 9 -6.87 -38.48 12.74
C GLU A 9 -5.65 -37.58 12.64
N GLN A 10 -4.46 -38.08 12.99
CA GLN A 10 -3.21 -37.34 12.83
C GLN A 10 -2.93 -36.95 11.37
N GLN A 11 -3.20 -37.85 10.41
CA GLN A 11 -3.05 -37.52 8.99
C GLN A 11 -3.99 -36.40 8.57
N ASN A 12 -5.25 -36.42 9.02
CA ASN A 12 -6.21 -35.37 8.71
C ASN A 12 -5.80 -34.01 9.31
N GLU A 13 -5.28 -34.00 10.53
CA GLU A 13 -4.76 -32.78 11.16
C GLU A 13 -3.57 -32.19 10.38
N ILE A 14 -2.62 -33.03 9.97
CA ILE A 14 -1.46 -32.59 9.17
C ILE A 14 -1.92 -31.98 7.85
N VAL A 15 -2.84 -32.64 7.13
CA VAL A 15 -3.38 -32.13 5.88
C VAL A 15 -4.09 -30.78 6.08
N ASN A 16 -4.90 -30.65 7.13
CA ASN A 16 -5.56 -29.38 7.46
C ASN A 16 -4.54 -28.27 7.76
N GLN A 17 -3.50 -28.56 8.54
CA GLN A 17 -2.43 -27.62 8.83
C GLN A 17 -1.66 -27.20 7.57
N GLN A 18 -1.38 -28.13 6.66
CA GLN A 18 -0.73 -27.83 5.38
C GLN A 18 -1.59 -26.90 4.51
N GLU A 19 -2.88 -27.18 4.41
CA GLU A 19 -3.83 -26.33 3.67
C GLU A 19 -3.95 -24.93 4.30
N ARG A 20 -3.95 -24.83 5.62
CA ARG A 20 -3.94 -23.55 6.33
C ARG A 20 -2.66 -22.75 6.03
N ILE A 21 -1.49 -23.37 6.14
CA ILE A 21 -0.20 -22.73 5.84
C ILE A 21 -0.17 -22.24 4.39
N ARG A 22 -0.67 -23.05 3.45
CA ARG A 22 -0.74 -22.69 2.05
C ARG A 22 -1.59 -21.44 1.83
N ARG A 23 -2.82 -21.41 2.35
CA ARG A 23 -3.72 -20.25 2.22
C ARG A 23 -3.10 -18.97 2.80
N LEU A 24 -2.45 -19.09 3.97
CA LEU A 24 -1.78 -17.94 4.59
C LEU A 24 -0.57 -17.46 3.79
N SER A 25 0.20 -18.37 3.20
CA SER A 25 1.33 -18.02 2.34
C SER A 25 0.87 -17.36 1.05
N GLU A 26 -0.23 -17.83 0.45
CA GLU A 26 -0.82 -17.19 -0.74
C GLU A 26 -1.28 -15.75 -0.44
N LEU A 27 -1.92 -15.54 0.72
CA LEU A 27 -2.35 -14.22 1.19
C LEU A 27 -1.15 -13.27 1.43
N ASP A 28 -0.11 -13.76 2.11
CA ASP A 28 1.11 -12.99 2.38
C ASP A 28 1.84 -12.59 1.09
N ASN A 29 1.96 -13.53 0.15
CA ASN A 29 2.56 -13.28 -1.16
C ASN A 29 1.78 -12.21 -1.94
N GLN A 30 0.45 -12.25 -1.89
CA GLN A 30 -0.39 -11.26 -2.56
C GLN A 30 -0.11 -9.86 -2.02
N HIS A 31 -0.26 -9.65 -0.71
CA HIS A 31 -0.07 -8.33 -0.10
C HIS A 31 1.36 -7.81 -0.21
N THR A 32 2.36 -8.70 -0.10
CA THR A 32 3.77 -8.32 -0.28
C THR A 32 4.03 -7.83 -1.71
N LYS A 33 3.47 -8.52 -2.72
CA LYS A 33 3.61 -8.12 -4.12
C LYS A 33 2.91 -6.79 -4.41
N GLU A 34 1.69 -6.61 -3.92
CA GLU A 34 0.94 -5.36 -4.08
C GLU A 34 1.70 -4.17 -3.46
N LEU A 35 2.20 -4.32 -2.23
CA LEU A 35 3.00 -3.29 -1.56
C LEU A 35 4.31 -2.99 -2.29
N ALA A 36 5.01 -4.02 -2.78
CA ALA A 36 6.25 -3.83 -3.53
C ALA A 36 6.02 -3.05 -4.83
N ASN A 37 4.93 -3.36 -5.54
CA ASN A 37 4.56 -2.64 -6.76
C ASN A 37 4.25 -1.16 -6.45
N ALA A 38 3.39 -0.90 -5.46
CA ALA A 38 3.04 0.46 -5.06
C ALA A 38 4.27 1.29 -4.64
N LYS A 39 5.18 0.69 -3.85
CA LYS A 39 6.46 1.33 -3.49
C LYS A 39 7.32 1.63 -4.70
N SER A 40 7.43 0.70 -5.64
CA SER A 40 8.19 0.91 -6.88
C SER A 40 7.61 2.06 -7.71
N GLU A 41 6.29 2.22 -7.77
CA GLU A 41 5.65 3.34 -8.48
C GLU A 41 5.95 4.68 -7.80
N ILE A 42 5.86 4.74 -6.46
CA ILE A 42 6.19 5.95 -5.69
C ILE A 42 7.66 6.32 -5.83
N ASP A 43 8.56 5.35 -5.80
CA ASP A 43 9.99 5.59 -5.97
C ASP A 43 10.31 6.09 -7.38
N ALA A 44 9.67 5.54 -8.41
CA ALA A 44 9.77 6.07 -9.77
C ALA A 44 9.26 7.51 -9.88
N LEU A 45 8.16 7.85 -9.18
CA LEU A 45 7.66 9.23 -9.11
C LEU A 45 8.63 10.17 -8.39
N ARG A 46 9.25 9.71 -7.30
CA ARG A 46 10.28 10.47 -6.58
C ARG A 46 11.46 10.79 -7.47
N ASP A 47 11.96 9.82 -8.21
CA ASP A 47 13.07 9.98 -9.15
C ASP A 47 12.72 10.95 -10.28
N ASP A 48 11.52 10.82 -10.85
CA ASP A 48 11.03 11.70 -11.91
C ASP A 48 10.86 13.16 -11.42
N VAL A 49 10.37 13.36 -10.20
CA VAL A 49 10.22 14.70 -9.60
C VAL A 49 11.58 15.28 -9.24
N ALA A 50 12.49 14.49 -8.65
CA ALA A 50 13.85 14.90 -8.30
C ALA A 50 14.65 15.31 -9.53
N ALA A 51 14.50 14.58 -10.65
CA ALA A 51 15.12 14.89 -11.93
C ALA A 51 14.40 16.01 -12.70
N GLY A 52 13.27 16.52 -12.20
CA GLY A 52 12.47 17.56 -12.87
C GLY A 52 11.73 17.09 -14.12
N ARG A 53 11.67 15.78 -14.38
CA ARG A 53 10.90 15.16 -15.48
C ARG A 53 9.39 15.26 -15.23
N ARG A 54 8.98 15.23 -13.96
CA ARG A 54 7.60 15.47 -13.50
C ARG A 54 7.57 16.62 -12.49
N ARG A 55 6.37 17.18 -12.28
CA ARG A 55 6.10 18.26 -11.31
C ARG A 55 4.89 17.91 -10.47
N LEU A 56 4.93 18.19 -9.18
CA LEU A 56 3.80 18.00 -8.28
C LEU A 56 3.01 19.32 -8.15
N LEU A 57 1.91 19.40 -8.89
CA LEU A 57 1.09 20.61 -8.94
C LEU A 57 0.02 20.57 -7.86
N VAL A 58 -0.22 21.70 -7.22
CA VAL A 58 -1.30 21.86 -6.26
C VAL A 58 -2.42 22.64 -6.92
N LYS A 59 -3.65 22.15 -6.80
CA LYS A 59 -4.82 22.90 -7.24
C LYS A 59 -5.07 24.05 -6.27
N ALA A 60 -4.46 25.19 -6.55
CA ALA A 60 -4.62 26.42 -5.78
C ALA A 60 -5.29 27.52 -6.60
N THR A 61 -6.10 28.35 -5.94
CA THR A 61 -6.59 29.61 -6.50
C THR A 61 -5.75 30.73 -5.89
N CYS A 62 -4.85 31.32 -6.68
CA CYS A 62 -4.01 32.42 -6.23
C CYS A 62 -4.70 33.76 -6.54
N PRO A 63 -4.88 34.65 -5.55
CA PRO A 63 -5.39 35.99 -5.81
C PRO A 63 -4.39 36.76 -6.69
N VAL A 64 -4.89 37.44 -7.72
CA VAL A 64 -4.08 38.30 -8.60
C VAL A 64 -3.84 39.62 -7.86
N SER A 65 -2.57 40.02 -7.71
CA SER A 65 -2.24 41.34 -7.12
C SER A 65 -2.57 42.46 -8.11
N GLU A 66 -3.28 43.51 -7.66
CA GLU A 66 -3.72 44.66 -8.49
C GLU A 66 -2.60 45.63 -8.87
N THR A 67 -1.40 45.46 -8.31
CA THR A 67 -0.23 46.29 -8.62
C THR A 67 0.53 45.71 -9.81
N ALA A 68 0.64 46.52 -10.88
CA ALA A 68 1.44 46.21 -12.06
C ALA A 68 2.90 45.92 -11.65
N SER A 69 3.23 44.65 -11.48
CA SER A 69 4.57 44.20 -11.16
C SER A 69 5.39 44.17 -12.45
N SER A 70 6.52 44.88 -12.44
CA SER A 70 7.47 44.93 -13.54
C SER A 70 7.89 43.52 -13.96
N THR A 71 7.68 43.18 -15.24
CA THR A 71 8.45 42.20 -16.03
C THR A 71 8.97 40.95 -15.29
N GLY A 72 8.32 39.81 -15.46
CA GLY A 72 9.02 38.51 -15.48
C GLY A 72 8.44 37.35 -14.67
N LEU A 73 7.42 37.57 -13.83
CA LEU A 73 6.75 36.50 -13.09
C LEU A 73 5.36 36.31 -13.68
N ASP A 74 5.25 35.41 -14.65
CA ASP A 74 3.98 34.97 -15.21
C ASP A 74 3.08 34.43 -14.08
N GLY A 75 2.10 35.24 -13.69
CA GLY A 75 1.06 34.88 -12.72
C GLY A 75 0.15 33.74 -13.18
N SER A 76 0.40 33.16 -14.36
CA SER A 76 -0.30 31.99 -14.91
C SER A 76 0.40 30.66 -14.63
N ARG A 77 1.60 30.63 -14.03
CA ARG A 77 2.25 29.35 -13.69
C ARG A 77 1.44 28.61 -12.62
N PRO A 78 1.07 27.34 -12.84
CA PRO A 78 0.36 26.55 -11.84
C PRO A 78 1.13 26.48 -10.52
N ALA A 79 0.41 26.60 -9.40
CA ALA A 79 1.00 26.48 -8.08
C ALA A 79 1.67 25.11 -7.90
N ARG A 80 2.87 25.13 -7.32
CA ARG A 80 3.71 23.96 -7.07
C ARG A 80 4.22 24.03 -5.64
N LEU A 81 4.43 22.88 -5.01
CA LEU A 81 5.15 22.82 -3.74
C LEU A 81 6.61 23.27 -3.93
N GLU A 82 7.24 23.71 -2.85
CA GLU A 82 8.69 23.85 -2.80
C GLU A 82 9.35 22.48 -3.00
N LYS A 83 10.57 22.44 -3.52
CA LYS A 83 11.28 21.21 -3.86
C LYS A 83 11.36 20.22 -2.70
N ASP A 84 11.64 20.71 -1.49
CA ASP A 84 11.73 19.86 -0.30
C ASP A 84 10.35 19.32 0.10
N ALA A 85 9.31 20.15 0.03
CA ALA A 85 7.94 19.75 0.28
C ALA A 85 7.39 18.73 -0.73
N GLU A 86 7.85 18.75 -1.99
CA GLU A 86 7.51 17.70 -2.97
C GLU A 86 8.07 16.33 -2.57
N GLN A 87 9.31 16.29 -2.11
CA GLN A 87 9.97 15.05 -1.68
C GLN A 87 9.33 14.50 -0.40
N ASP A 88 9.03 15.38 0.56
CA ASP A 88 8.33 15.00 1.78
C ASP A 88 6.91 14.49 1.52
N TYR A 89 6.19 15.10 0.58
CA TYR A 89 4.86 14.63 0.19
C TYR A 89 4.89 13.20 -0.38
N LEU A 90 5.81 12.92 -1.31
CA LEU A 90 5.95 11.57 -1.88
C LEU A 90 6.44 10.56 -0.83
N ARG A 91 7.21 11.01 0.18
CA ARG A 91 7.56 10.17 1.33
C ARG A 91 6.36 9.82 2.18
N LEU A 92 5.54 10.80 2.50
CA LEU A 92 4.31 10.57 3.25
C LEU A 92 3.38 9.60 2.51
N LEU A 93 3.26 9.71 1.18
CA LEU A 93 2.48 8.75 0.39
C LEU A 93 3.04 7.33 0.50
N GLY A 94 4.36 7.13 0.44
CA GLY A 94 4.96 5.80 0.61
C GLY A 94 4.77 5.20 2.00
N GLU A 95 4.78 6.04 3.04
CA GLU A 95 4.45 5.64 4.41
C GLU A 95 2.97 5.24 4.52
N LEU A 96 2.06 5.99 3.89
CA LEU A 96 0.63 5.70 3.87
C LEU A 96 0.31 4.38 3.16
N GLU A 97 0.89 4.13 1.99
CA GLU A 97 0.76 2.85 1.27
C GLU A 97 1.19 1.66 2.13
N THR A 98 2.29 1.83 2.90
CA THR A 98 2.76 0.78 3.81
C THR A 98 1.75 0.51 4.92
N LEU A 99 1.19 1.57 5.51
CA LEU A 99 0.19 1.44 6.58
C LEU A 99 -1.09 0.79 6.06
N GLU A 100 -1.56 1.18 4.87
CA GLU A 100 -2.74 0.62 4.24
C GLU A 100 -2.53 -0.87 3.92
N ALA A 101 -1.40 -1.25 3.32
CA ALA A 101 -1.08 -2.65 3.05
C ALA A 101 -1.06 -3.49 4.33
N GLN A 102 -0.46 -2.99 5.42
CA GLN A 102 -0.48 -3.67 6.72
C GLN A 102 -1.89 -3.85 7.26
N PHE A 103 -2.73 -2.80 7.18
CA PHE A 103 -4.10 -2.86 7.64
C PHE A 103 -4.94 -3.86 6.84
N LEU A 104 -4.85 -3.81 5.50
CA LEU A 104 -5.57 -4.73 4.61
C LEU A 104 -5.10 -6.18 4.82
N GLY A 105 -3.79 -6.40 4.94
CA GLY A 105 -3.22 -7.71 5.24
C GLY A 105 -3.71 -8.28 6.57
N LEU A 106 -3.71 -7.48 7.65
CA LEU A 106 -4.24 -7.91 8.95
C LEU A 106 -5.74 -8.19 8.90
N ARG A 107 -6.51 -7.35 8.22
CA ARG A 107 -7.95 -7.55 8.03
C ARG A 107 -8.23 -8.87 7.33
N ASP A 108 -7.51 -9.16 6.25
CA ASP A 108 -7.76 -10.35 5.44
C ASP A 108 -7.19 -11.61 6.11
N TYR A 109 -6.10 -11.50 6.87
CA TYR A 109 -5.65 -12.55 7.80
C TYR A 109 -6.74 -12.92 8.80
N MET A 110 -7.35 -11.93 9.48
CA MET A 110 -8.45 -12.17 10.42
C MET A 110 -9.66 -12.82 9.74
N LYS A 111 -9.98 -12.45 8.49
CA LYS A 111 -11.07 -13.10 7.76
C LYS A 111 -10.73 -14.57 7.46
N THR A 112 -9.50 -14.87 7.07
CA THR A 112 -9.06 -16.23 6.76
C THR A 112 -9.00 -17.12 8.00
N GLU A 113 -8.54 -16.58 9.13
CA GLU A 113 -8.25 -17.35 10.35
C GLU A 113 -9.40 -17.37 11.36
N CYS A 114 -10.18 -16.29 11.46
CA CYS A 114 -11.21 -16.15 12.50
C CYS A 114 -12.63 -16.41 11.98
N ARG A 115 -12.92 -16.32 10.68
CA ARG A 115 -14.26 -16.64 10.14
C ARG A 115 -14.50 -18.14 9.91
N GLY A 116 -13.68 -19.00 10.50
CA GLY A 116 -13.72 -20.45 10.36
C GLY A 116 -14.13 -21.20 11.62
N ASN A 117 -15.15 -20.74 12.36
CA ASN A 117 -15.77 -21.53 13.45
C ASN A 117 -17.29 -21.31 13.63
N ASP A 118 -17.98 -20.79 12.60
CA ASP A 118 -19.44 -20.71 12.58
C ASP A 118 -19.97 -21.67 11.51
N GLY A 119 -20.25 -22.93 11.87
CA GLY A 119 -21.05 -23.79 10.99
C GLY A 119 -20.87 -25.30 11.02
N ASN A 120 -20.18 -25.90 12.00
CA ASN A 120 -20.35 -27.35 12.23
C ASN A 120 -20.25 -27.70 13.71
N LYS A 121 -21.38 -27.57 14.40
CA LYS A 121 -21.66 -28.19 15.69
C LYS A 121 -23.08 -28.72 15.66
#